data_AF-A0A3G8Y8I0-F1
#
_entry.id   AF-A0A3G8Y8I0-F1
#
_cell.length_a   1.000
_cell.length_b   1.000
_cell.length_c   1.000
_cell.angle_alpha   90.00
_cell.angle_beta   90.00
_cell.angle_gamma   90.00
#
_symmetry.space_group_name_H-M   'P 1'
#
loop_
_entity.id
_entity.type
_entity.pdbx_description
1 polymer ?
#
loop_
_entity_poly.entity_id
_entity_poly.type
_entity_poly.pdbx_seq_one_letter_code
_entity_poly.pdbx_strand_id
1 'polypeptide(L)'
;MTAPPLSFSADLARHSLLTRGERIRTTLGVLIGLYILIGVLSLGILGIFWGFSGPFWKELQPDPDGLKSFVNWILGGSVLVSAAFFVLYVLALLAARRAIASVQTYALSGQTGSAARDARRFNKWLSAWQWWTLISAVLSVSLAPFFIGWAAKLDPATTQTLGSAELSVVAISGVLQALPTVVLTWLVLASIKRFFAAVALHAGGSRQPVTPVASAAGGWLIFTIVVLALGLAALAFFTLLVATLGTLPTMFAQDASFGVDPAAFKSAFGGVAVLLLLSAVLYGFLIALTAWSRGFALNAAALLDAARLGGERSAASLPMNEGTNPWKTSITLSKSDDWNGR
;
A
#
# COMPACT_ATOMS: atom_id res chain seq x y z
N MET A 1 3.32 -11.50 -37.57
CA MET A 1 4.23 -10.99 -36.53
C MET A 1 4.87 -12.18 -35.84
N THR A 2 6.12 -12.50 -36.16
CA THR A 2 6.87 -13.60 -35.54
C THR A 2 7.23 -13.22 -34.11
N ALA A 3 6.91 -14.09 -33.15
CA ALA A 3 7.28 -13.88 -31.75
C ALA A 3 8.81 -13.72 -31.66
N PRO A 4 9.32 -12.76 -30.87
CA PRO A 4 10.75 -12.59 -30.70
C PRO A 4 11.39 -13.87 -30.13
N PRO A 5 12.67 -14.14 -30.45
CA PRO A 5 13.38 -15.29 -29.91
C PRO A 5 13.31 -15.28 -28.37
N LEU A 6 13.02 -16.44 -27.79
CA LEU A 6 12.80 -16.63 -26.34
C LEU A 6 13.95 -16.12 -25.46
N SER A 7 15.17 -16.01 -26.01
CA SER A 7 16.33 -15.42 -25.34
C SER A 7 16.22 -13.91 -25.17
N PHE A 8 15.78 -13.18 -26.21
CA PHE A 8 15.68 -11.72 -26.17
C PHE A 8 14.62 -11.22 -25.19
N SER A 9 13.48 -11.90 -25.11
CA SER A 9 12.42 -11.57 -24.15
C SER A 9 12.82 -11.88 -22.70
N ALA A 10 13.58 -12.95 -22.47
CA ALA A 10 14.11 -13.29 -21.15
C ALA A 10 15.18 -12.30 -20.66
N ASP A 11 16.10 -11.88 -21.54
CA ASP A 11 17.14 -10.91 -21.18
C ASP A 11 16.57 -9.52 -20.89
N LEU A 12 15.57 -9.08 -21.68
CA LEU A 12 14.85 -7.83 -21.43
C LEU A 12 14.07 -7.88 -20.10
N ALA A 13 13.44 -9.02 -19.78
CA ALA A 13 12.77 -9.23 -18.50
C ALA A 13 13.76 -9.20 -17.32
N ARG A 14 14.94 -9.83 -17.45
CA ARG A 14 16.02 -9.81 -16.44
C ARG A 14 16.54 -8.39 -16.19
N HIS A 15 16.88 -7.66 -17.24
CA HIS A 15 17.40 -6.29 -17.12
C HIS A 15 16.35 -5.33 -16.54
N SER A 16 15.09 -5.45 -16.97
CA SER A 16 13.96 -4.69 -16.43
C SER A 16 13.71 -5.03 -14.96
N LEU A 17 13.78 -6.31 -14.57
CA LEU A 17 13.62 -6.73 -13.19
C LEU A 17 14.71 -6.14 -12.28
N LEU A 18 15.97 -6.17 -12.74
CA LEU A 18 17.10 -5.56 -12.02
C LEU A 18 16.89 -4.07 -11.77
N THR A 19 16.60 -3.33 -12.84
CA THR A 19 16.44 -1.87 -12.79
C THR A 19 15.25 -1.47 -11.92
N ARG A 20 14.10 -2.12 -12.09
CA ARG A 20 12.89 -1.81 -11.31
C ARG A 20 13.03 -2.22 -9.85
N GLY A 21 13.63 -3.38 -9.57
CA GLY A 21 13.90 -3.84 -8.21
C GLY A 21 14.75 -2.84 -7.43
N GLU A 22 15.81 -2.33 -8.06
CA GLU A 22 16.68 -1.33 -7.43
C GLU A 22 15.99 0.02 -7.23
N ARG A 23 15.22 0.50 -8.22
CA ARG A 23 14.42 1.74 -8.08
C ARG A 23 13.41 1.64 -6.96
N ILE A 24 12.68 0.53 -6.83
CA ILE A 24 11.73 0.34 -5.74
C ILE A 24 12.46 0.33 -4.39
N ARG A 25 13.56 -0.43 -4.28
CA ARG A 25 14.33 -0.50 -3.03
C ARG A 25 14.94 0.84 -2.61
N THR A 26 15.45 1.60 -3.57
CA THR A 26 16.01 2.94 -3.32
C THR A 26 14.91 3.89 -2.88
N THR A 27 13.78 3.89 -3.59
CA THR A 27 12.63 4.76 -3.27
C THR A 27 12.02 4.41 -1.92
N LEU A 28 11.89 3.12 -1.58
CA LEU A 28 11.52 2.70 -0.23
C LEU A 28 12.52 3.16 0.83
N GLY A 29 13.82 3.14 0.52
CA GLY A 29 14.86 3.68 1.39
C GLY A 29 14.75 5.18 1.62
N VAL A 30 14.51 5.95 0.55
CA VAL A 30 14.26 7.40 0.62
C VAL A 30 12.99 7.69 1.42
N LEU A 31 11.90 6.94 1.17
CA LEU A 31 10.66 7.05 1.95
C LEU A 31 10.92 6.77 3.43
N ILE A 32 11.62 5.68 3.78
CA ILE A 32 11.97 5.40 5.18
C ILE A 32 12.77 6.56 5.79
N GLY A 33 13.77 7.09 5.08
CA GLY A 33 14.55 8.23 5.54
C GLY A 33 13.70 9.49 5.75
N LEU A 34 12.81 9.79 4.81
CA LEU A 34 11.88 10.92 4.88
C LEU A 34 10.89 10.75 6.03
N TYR A 35 10.32 9.56 6.20
CA TYR A 35 9.47 9.24 7.34
C TYR A 35 10.23 9.38 8.65
N ILE A 36 11.46 8.88 8.77
CA ILE A 36 12.28 9.03 9.99
C ILE A 36 12.57 10.50 10.26
N LEU A 37 12.95 11.27 9.24
CA LEU A 37 13.20 12.69 9.37
C LEU A 37 11.94 13.43 9.84
N ILE A 38 10.79 13.17 9.21
CA ILE A 38 9.49 13.75 9.61
C ILE A 38 9.12 13.28 11.02
N GLY A 39 9.33 12.01 11.36
CA GLY A 39 9.04 11.46 12.68
C GLY A 39 9.88 12.14 13.77
N VAL A 40 11.19 12.30 13.54
CA VAL A 40 12.10 12.99 14.46
C VAL A 40 11.75 14.48 14.56
N LEU A 41 11.44 15.15 13.45
CA LEU A 41 11.04 16.55 13.46
C LEU A 41 9.68 16.73 14.14
N SER A 42 8.65 15.98 13.76
CA SER A 42 7.29 16.12 14.30
C SER A 42 7.20 15.64 15.75
N LEU A 43 7.62 14.42 16.06
CA LEU A 43 7.55 13.87 17.43
C LEU A 43 8.62 14.48 18.33
N GLY A 44 9.77 14.90 17.78
CA GLY A 44 10.82 15.58 18.54
C GLY A 44 10.44 17.03 18.83
N ILE A 45 9.92 17.80 17.86
CA ILE A 45 9.42 19.15 18.12
C ILE A 45 8.19 19.09 19.02
N LEU A 46 7.22 18.19 18.78
CA LEU A 46 6.11 18.01 19.71
C LEU A 46 6.60 17.58 21.08
N GLY A 47 7.53 16.62 21.18
CA GLY A 47 8.04 16.09 22.44
C GLY A 47 8.87 17.10 23.22
N ILE A 48 9.63 17.98 22.54
CA ILE A 48 10.35 19.09 23.16
C ILE A 48 9.35 20.17 23.57
N PHE A 49 8.43 20.55 22.68
CA PHE A 49 7.39 21.54 22.97
C PHE A 49 6.49 21.08 24.13
N TRP A 50 6.15 19.80 24.23
CA TRP A 50 5.36 19.21 25.31
C TRP A 50 6.16 18.95 26.59
N GLY A 51 7.37 18.40 26.47
CA GLY A 51 8.22 18.03 27.60
C GLY A 51 8.83 19.25 28.31
N PHE A 52 9.12 20.34 27.58
CA PHE A 52 9.71 21.56 28.12
C PHE A 52 8.72 22.71 28.34
N SER A 53 7.51 22.70 27.78
CA SER A 53 6.55 23.79 28.05
C SER A 53 6.04 23.78 29.50
N GLY A 54 6.14 22.66 30.21
CA GLY A 54 5.72 22.55 31.61
C GLY A 54 4.24 22.23 31.94
N PRO A 55 3.23 22.21 31.03
CA PRO A 55 1.87 21.81 31.39
C PRO A 55 1.78 20.34 31.79
N PHE A 56 2.46 19.43 31.09
CA PHE A 56 2.39 17.98 31.36
C PHE A 56 2.73 17.63 32.81
N TRP A 57 3.80 18.22 33.36
CA TRP A 57 4.23 17.98 34.75
C TRP A 57 3.44 18.80 35.78
N LYS A 58 2.89 19.96 35.40
CA LYS A 58 2.09 20.81 36.30
C LYS A 58 0.63 20.34 36.42
N GLU A 59 0.08 19.65 35.42
CA GLU A 59 -1.33 19.18 35.37
C GLU A 59 -1.50 17.70 35.76
N LEU A 60 -0.44 17.08 36.31
CA LEU A 60 -0.50 15.86 37.12
C LEU A 60 -1.00 16.13 38.55
N GLN A 61 -1.22 17.40 38.92
CA GLN A 61 -1.97 17.76 40.11
C GLN A 61 -3.47 17.53 39.87
N PRO A 62 -4.22 17.05 40.88
CA PRO A 62 -5.65 16.81 40.73
C PRO A 62 -6.37 18.13 40.47
N ASP A 63 -6.79 18.34 39.21
CA ASP A 63 -7.57 19.49 38.79
C ASP A 63 -9.04 19.26 39.19
N PRO A 64 -9.72 20.19 39.90
CA PRO A 64 -11.11 20.03 40.32
C PRO A 64 -12.09 19.78 39.17
N ASP A 65 -11.75 20.24 37.96
CA ASP A 65 -12.61 20.18 36.78
C ASP A 65 -12.28 19.00 35.84
N GLY A 66 -11.19 18.24 36.07
CA GLY A 66 -10.79 17.00 35.37
C GLY A 66 -10.50 17.09 33.86
N LEU A 67 -10.94 18.15 33.19
CA LEU A 67 -11.03 18.30 31.74
C LEU A 67 -9.67 18.56 31.08
N LYS A 68 -8.84 19.41 31.69
CA LYS A 68 -7.48 19.71 31.21
C LYS A 68 -6.55 18.51 31.34
N SER A 69 -6.61 17.81 32.47
CA SER A 69 -5.83 16.58 32.69
C SER A 69 -6.19 15.51 31.64
N PHE A 70 -7.47 15.29 31.34
CA PHE A 70 -7.91 14.33 30.32
C PHE A 70 -7.50 14.68 28.89
N VAL A 71 -7.65 15.96 28.47
CA VAL A 71 -7.17 16.42 27.16
C VAL A 71 -5.67 16.19 27.03
N ASN A 72 -4.92 16.42 28.11
CA ASN A 72 -3.49 16.18 28.09
C ASN A 72 -3.13 14.69 28.01
N TRP A 73 -3.87 13.82 28.70
CA TRP A 73 -3.72 12.36 28.58
C TRP A 73 -4.06 11.87 27.17
N ILE A 74 -5.09 12.41 26.52
CA ILE A 74 -5.41 12.10 25.12
C ILE A 74 -4.29 12.55 24.20
N LEU A 75 -3.81 13.79 24.35
CA LEU A 75 -2.76 14.31 23.50
C LEU A 75 -1.45 13.54 23.69
N GLY A 76 -1.01 13.30 24.94
CA GLY A 76 0.16 12.48 25.24
C GLY A 76 0.02 11.02 24.77
N GLY A 77 -1.16 10.43 24.99
CA GLY A 77 -1.50 9.10 24.47
C GLY A 77 -1.48 9.03 22.94
N SER A 78 -1.99 10.07 22.26
CA SER A 78 -1.98 10.15 20.80
C SER A 78 -0.57 10.25 20.24
N VAL A 79 0.35 10.94 20.93
CA VAL A 79 1.77 11.00 20.56
C VAL A 79 2.42 9.62 20.70
N LEU A 80 2.18 8.91 21.80
CA LEU A 80 2.71 7.55 22.00
C LEU A 80 2.14 6.55 20.97
N VAL A 81 0.83 6.59 20.72
CA VAL A 81 0.18 5.75 19.70
C VAL A 81 0.72 6.09 18.31
N SER A 82 0.90 7.38 17.99
CA SER A 82 1.49 7.82 16.72
C SER A 82 2.93 7.35 16.57
N ALA A 83 3.74 7.42 17.62
CA ALA A 83 5.11 6.93 17.63
C ALA A 83 5.18 5.40 17.45
N ALA A 84 4.33 4.64 18.15
CA ALA A 84 4.24 3.19 17.98
C ALA A 84 3.82 2.82 16.55
N PHE A 85 2.81 3.50 16.03
CA PHE A 85 2.34 3.30 14.65
C PHE A 85 3.42 3.63 13.63
N PHE A 86 4.16 4.72 13.85
CA PHE A 86 5.29 5.13 13.02
C PHE A 86 6.37 4.04 12.96
N VAL A 87 6.76 3.47 14.11
CA VAL A 87 7.73 2.38 14.18
C VAL A 87 7.22 1.15 13.41
N LEU A 88 5.96 0.76 13.61
CA LEU A 88 5.35 -0.36 12.88
C LEU A 88 5.33 -0.13 11.37
N TYR A 89 5.07 1.10 10.93
CA TYR A 89 5.09 1.50 9.53
C TYR A 89 6.49 1.37 8.92
N VAL A 90 7.52 1.90 9.59
CA VAL A 90 8.92 1.76 9.13
C VAL A 90 9.33 0.29 9.05
N LEU A 91 8.96 -0.54 10.04
CA LEU A 91 9.23 -1.97 10.03
C LEU A 91 8.56 -2.70 8.86
N ALA A 92 7.34 -2.30 8.49
CA ALA A 92 6.64 -2.83 7.33
C ALA A 92 7.34 -2.46 6.01
N LEU A 93 7.82 -1.22 5.87
CA LEU A 93 8.60 -0.79 4.70
C LEU A 93 9.93 -1.53 4.58
N LEU A 94 10.61 -1.76 5.71
CA LEU A 94 11.83 -2.58 5.74
C LEU A 94 11.56 -4.04 5.34
N ALA A 95 10.44 -4.61 5.80
CA ALA A 95 10.01 -5.94 5.39
C ALA A 95 9.70 -6.00 3.88
N ALA A 96 9.04 -4.98 3.32
CA ALA A 96 8.77 -4.88 1.89
C ALA A 96 10.09 -4.82 1.08
N ARG A 97 11.04 -3.97 1.50
CA ARG A 97 12.34 -3.81 0.85
C ARG A 97 13.12 -5.13 0.81
N ARG A 98 13.12 -5.89 1.92
CA ARG A 98 13.75 -7.22 2.01
C ARG A 98 13.05 -8.24 1.13
N ALA A 99 11.72 -8.29 1.16
CA ALA A 99 10.95 -9.21 0.32
C ALA A 99 11.25 -8.96 -1.18
N ILE A 100 11.22 -7.71 -1.64
CA ILE A 100 11.51 -7.36 -3.03
C ILE A 100 12.94 -7.77 -3.42
N ALA A 101 13.94 -7.48 -2.58
CA ALA A 101 15.31 -7.91 -2.82
C ALA A 101 15.43 -9.44 -2.93
N SER A 102 14.79 -10.18 -2.03
CA SER A 102 14.82 -11.65 -2.03
C SER A 102 14.14 -12.26 -3.27
N VAL A 103 13.00 -11.69 -3.70
CA VAL A 103 12.28 -12.14 -4.90
C VAL A 103 13.07 -11.83 -6.16
N GLN A 104 13.72 -10.67 -6.22
CA GLN A 104 14.60 -10.29 -7.31
C GLN A 104 15.76 -11.27 -7.45
N THR A 105 16.47 -11.56 -6.37
CA THR A 105 17.58 -12.53 -6.36
C THR A 105 17.08 -13.90 -6.80
N TYR A 106 15.97 -14.38 -6.23
CA TYR A 106 15.41 -15.69 -6.57
C TYR A 106 15.02 -15.80 -8.05
N ALA A 107 14.34 -14.80 -8.60
CA ALA A 107 13.90 -14.81 -10.00
C ALA A 107 15.08 -14.71 -11.00
N LEU A 108 16.21 -14.14 -10.59
CA LEU A 108 17.39 -13.98 -11.45
C LEU A 108 18.36 -15.17 -11.36
N SER A 109 18.61 -15.69 -10.16
CA SER A 109 19.60 -16.76 -9.94
C SER A 109 19.00 -18.15 -9.79
N GLY A 110 17.68 -18.26 -9.62
CA GLY A 110 17.00 -19.53 -9.30
C GLY A 110 17.27 -20.04 -7.87
N GLN A 111 18.13 -19.37 -7.10
CA GLN A 111 18.46 -19.77 -5.73
C GLN A 111 17.33 -19.37 -4.78
N THR A 112 16.68 -20.37 -4.17
CA THR A 112 15.53 -20.18 -3.28
C THR A 112 15.84 -19.34 -2.05
N GLY A 113 17.09 -19.39 -1.55
CA GLY A 113 17.65 -18.47 -0.56
C GLY A 113 16.70 -18.15 0.61
N SER A 114 16.52 -16.86 0.91
CA SER A 114 15.56 -16.37 1.92
C SER A 114 14.18 -16.01 1.35
N ALA A 115 13.94 -16.19 0.04
CA ALA A 115 12.78 -15.63 -0.66
C ALA A 115 11.43 -16.13 -0.09
N ALA A 116 11.31 -17.42 0.20
CA ALA A 116 10.11 -17.98 0.80
C ALA A 116 9.84 -17.40 2.21
N ARG A 117 10.90 -17.23 3.02
CA ARG A 117 10.80 -16.72 4.39
C ARG A 117 10.41 -15.24 4.40
N ASP A 118 11.07 -14.44 3.56
CA ASP A 118 10.85 -13.00 3.48
C ASP A 118 9.47 -12.67 2.89
N ALA A 119 9.03 -13.40 1.86
CA ALA A 119 7.68 -13.28 1.30
C ALA A 119 6.59 -13.64 2.34
N ARG A 120 6.77 -14.72 3.12
CA ARG A 120 5.85 -15.07 4.22
C ARG A 120 5.81 -14.01 5.31
N ARG A 121 6.98 -13.47 5.70
CA ARG A 121 7.07 -12.40 6.70
C ARG A 121 6.34 -11.14 6.22
N PHE A 122 6.51 -10.77 4.95
CA PHE A 122 5.81 -9.64 4.36
C PHE A 122 4.29 -9.88 4.29
N ASN A 123 3.84 -11.09 3.95
CA ASN A 123 2.42 -11.44 4.00
C ASN A 123 1.78 -11.30 5.39
N LYS A 124 2.53 -11.56 6.47
CA LYS A 124 2.05 -11.31 7.84
C LYS A 124 1.84 -9.81 8.08
N TRP A 125 2.79 -8.98 7.66
CA TRP A 125 2.64 -7.52 7.71
C TRP A 125 1.44 -7.05 6.90
N LEU A 126 1.27 -7.51 5.66
CA LEU A 126 0.11 -7.15 4.84
C LEU A 126 -1.23 -7.56 5.49
N SER A 127 -1.26 -8.68 6.21
CA SER A 127 -2.45 -9.11 6.95
C SER A 127 -2.75 -8.18 8.13
N ALA A 128 -1.72 -7.75 8.87
CA ALA A 128 -1.87 -6.77 9.94
C ALA A 128 -2.40 -5.44 9.39
N TRP A 129 -1.89 -4.99 8.24
CA TRP A 129 -2.37 -3.77 7.57
C TRP A 129 -3.81 -3.87 7.07
N GLN A 130 -4.25 -5.04 6.58
CA GLN A 130 -5.66 -5.25 6.23
C GLN A 130 -6.57 -5.02 7.45
N TRP A 131 -6.25 -5.62 8.59
CA TRP A 131 -7.03 -5.39 9.82
C TRP A 131 -6.94 -3.95 10.32
N TRP A 132 -5.77 -3.33 10.20
CA TRP A 132 -5.61 -1.93 10.56
C TRP A 132 -6.54 -1.00 9.79
N THR A 133 -6.74 -1.22 8.49
CA THR A 133 -7.67 -0.38 7.70
C THR A 133 -9.10 -0.46 8.21
N LEU A 134 -9.56 -1.67 8.63
CA LEU A 134 -10.87 -1.84 9.25
C LEU A 134 -10.94 -1.14 10.60
N ILE A 135 -9.93 -1.32 11.46
CA ILE A 135 -9.85 -0.66 12.76
C ILE A 135 -9.89 0.85 12.58
N SER A 136 -9.12 1.40 11.63
CA SER A 136 -9.10 2.85 11.35
C SER A 136 -10.45 3.38 10.85
N ALA A 137 -11.17 2.60 10.03
CA ALA A 137 -12.50 2.97 9.56
C ALA A 137 -13.51 2.98 10.71
N VAL A 138 -13.50 1.93 11.55
CA VAL A 138 -14.37 1.84 12.74
C VAL A 138 -14.07 2.99 13.70
N LEU A 139 -12.79 3.26 13.98
CA LEU A 139 -12.37 4.39 14.82
C LEU A 139 -12.83 5.72 14.23
N SER A 140 -12.67 5.95 12.93
CA SER A 140 -13.08 7.20 12.29
C SER A 140 -14.59 7.43 12.39
N VAL A 141 -15.39 6.38 12.22
CA VAL A 141 -16.86 6.43 12.36
C VAL A 141 -17.28 6.60 13.82
N SER A 142 -16.57 5.98 14.78
CA SER A 142 -16.92 6.03 16.20
C SER A 142 -16.42 7.28 16.93
N LEU A 143 -15.35 7.92 16.44
CA LEU A 143 -14.77 9.11 17.05
C LEU A 143 -15.74 10.29 17.04
N ALA A 144 -16.45 10.54 15.93
CA ALA A 144 -17.41 11.64 15.84
C ALA A 144 -18.53 11.56 16.90
N PRO A 145 -19.32 10.46 17.01
CA PRO A 145 -20.33 10.35 18.06
C PRO A 145 -19.74 10.27 19.46
N PHE A 146 -18.52 9.72 19.62
CA PHE A 146 -17.82 9.74 20.91
C PHE A 146 -17.51 11.17 21.36
N PHE A 147 -16.94 12.01 20.49
CA PHE A 147 -16.65 13.41 20.81
C PHE A 147 -17.91 14.24 21.03
N ILE A 148 -18.98 14.00 20.25
CA ILE A 148 -20.26 14.68 20.43
C ILE A 148 -20.91 14.27 21.77
N GLY A 149 -20.95 12.98 22.09
CA GLY A 149 -21.51 12.48 23.35
C GLY A 149 -20.68 12.89 24.57
N TRP A 150 -19.37 13.09 24.40
CA TRP A 150 -18.50 13.62 25.45
C TRP A 150 -18.66 15.13 25.61
N ALA A 151 -18.73 15.90 24.53
CA ALA A 151 -19.04 17.33 24.55
C ALA A 151 -20.39 17.59 25.25
N ALA A 152 -21.39 16.75 25.01
CA ALA A 152 -22.70 16.82 25.67
C ALA A 152 -22.64 16.67 27.19
N LYS A 153 -21.69 15.87 27.69
CA LYS A 153 -21.49 15.67 29.14
C LYS A 153 -20.74 16.83 29.80
N LEU A 154 -19.93 17.56 29.03
CA LEU A 154 -19.12 18.67 29.53
C LEU A 154 -19.87 19.99 29.52
N ASP A 155 -20.65 20.25 28.49
CA ASP A 155 -21.51 21.42 28.40
C ASP A 155 -22.86 21.04 27.76
N PRO A 156 -23.88 20.73 28.58
CA PRO A 156 -25.21 20.36 28.10
C PRO A 156 -25.87 21.42 27.21
N ALA A 157 -25.42 22.68 27.28
CA ALA A 157 -25.96 23.78 26.46
C ALA A 157 -25.45 23.76 25.02
N THR A 158 -24.25 23.21 24.76
CA THR A 158 -23.67 23.13 23.39
C THR A 158 -24.26 22.04 22.51
N THR A 159 -24.89 21.01 23.09
CA THR A 159 -25.41 19.84 22.36
C THR A 159 -26.91 19.80 22.15
N GLN A 160 -27.65 20.88 22.47
CA GLN A 160 -29.07 20.97 22.15
C GLN A 160 -29.39 21.01 20.64
N THR A 161 -28.37 21.01 19.77
CA THR A 161 -28.50 21.20 18.32
C THR A 161 -28.40 19.92 17.49
N LEU A 162 -27.96 18.78 18.05
CA LEU A 162 -27.82 17.51 17.32
C LEU A 162 -28.66 16.43 18.00
N GLY A 163 -29.82 16.13 17.42
CA GLY A 163 -30.66 15.01 17.85
C GLY A 163 -30.05 13.64 17.53
N SER A 164 -30.68 12.59 18.06
CA SER A 164 -30.28 11.20 17.80
C SER A 164 -30.36 10.83 16.31
N ALA A 165 -31.22 11.51 15.55
CA ALA A 165 -31.38 11.32 14.11
C ALA A 165 -30.16 11.83 13.34
N GLU A 166 -29.68 13.03 13.66
CA GLU A 166 -28.51 13.66 13.02
C GLU A 166 -27.23 12.87 13.29
N LEU A 167 -27.04 12.40 14.53
CA LEU A 167 -25.95 11.50 14.90
C LEU A 167 -26.00 10.18 14.13
N SER A 168 -27.19 9.61 13.96
CA SER A 168 -27.40 8.38 13.18
C SER A 168 -27.08 8.59 11.70
N VAL A 169 -27.49 9.73 11.13
CA VAL A 169 -27.17 10.08 9.73
C VAL A 169 -25.67 10.29 9.53
N VAL A 170 -24.98 10.96 10.45
CA VAL A 170 -23.52 11.12 10.41
C VAL A 170 -22.81 9.77 10.50
N ALA A 171 -23.23 8.88 11.39
CA ALA A 171 -22.66 7.54 11.52
C ALA A 171 -22.89 6.70 10.26
N ILE A 172 -24.11 6.67 9.71
CA ILE A 172 -24.43 5.95 8.47
C ILE A 172 -23.63 6.52 7.29
N SER A 173 -23.54 7.85 7.17
CA SER A 173 -22.74 8.51 6.14
C SER A 173 -21.26 8.14 6.26
N GLY A 174 -20.72 8.11 7.48
CA GLY A 174 -19.34 7.68 7.74
C GLY A 174 -19.09 6.23 7.32
N VAL A 175 -20.01 5.31 7.63
CA VAL A 175 -19.92 3.91 7.19
C VAL A 175 -19.99 3.80 5.67
N LEU A 176 -20.94 4.49 5.04
CA LEU A 176 -21.13 4.47 3.58
C LEU A 176 -19.91 5.04 2.83
N GLN A 177 -19.22 6.04 3.40
CA GLN A 177 -17.99 6.60 2.82
C GLN A 177 -16.76 5.71 3.08
N ALA A 178 -16.67 5.07 4.24
CA ALA A 178 -15.52 4.24 4.60
C ALA A 178 -15.52 2.87 3.89
N LEU A 179 -16.70 2.28 3.68
CA LEU A 179 -16.84 0.94 3.10
C LEU A 179 -16.15 0.77 1.74
N PRO A 180 -16.37 1.64 0.72
CA PRO A 180 -15.68 1.52 -0.56
C PRO A 180 -14.16 1.57 -0.40
N THR A 181 -13.66 2.46 0.46
CA THR A 181 -12.23 2.62 0.72
C THR A 181 -11.62 1.36 1.33
N VAL A 182 -12.29 0.76 2.33
CA VAL A 182 -11.85 -0.48 2.97
C VAL A 182 -11.84 -1.63 1.96
N VAL A 183 -12.93 -1.82 1.21
CA VAL A 183 -13.06 -2.90 0.22
C VAL A 183 -11.99 -2.79 -0.86
N LEU A 184 -11.80 -1.61 -1.44
CA LEU A 184 -10.78 -1.39 -2.46
C LEU A 184 -9.36 -1.64 -1.92
N THR A 185 -9.06 -1.14 -0.72
CA THR A 185 -7.76 -1.34 -0.08
C THR A 185 -7.50 -2.82 0.20
N TRP A 186 -8.53 -3.55 0.64
CA TRP A 186 -8.44 -4.98 0.89
C TRP A 186 -8.21 -5.79 -0.38
N LEU A 187 -8.88 -5.44 -1.49
CA LEU A 187 -8.69 -6.10 -2.78
C LEU A 187 -7.26 -5.91 -3.31
N VAL A 188 -6.75 -4.68 -3.24
CA VAL A 188 -5.35 -4.37 -3.60
C VAL A 188 -4.39 -5.17 -2.71
N LEU A 189 -4.53 -5.10 -1.39
CA LEU A 189 -3.68 -5.85 -0.45
C LEU A 189 -3.77 -7.36 -0.67
N ALA A 190 -4.97 -7.90 -0.92
CA ALA A 190 -5.17 -9.32 -1.18
C ALA A 190 -4.47 -9.77 -2.47
N SER A 191 -4.51 -8.95 -3.52
CA SER A 191 -3.81 -9.27 -4.78
C SER A 191 -2.29 -9.34 -4.58
N ILE A 192 -1.72 -8.37 -3.85
CA ILE A 192 -0.29 -8.33 -3.50
C ILE A 192 0.07 -9.55 -2.64
N LYS A 193 -0.74 -9.86 -1.62
CA LYS A 193 -0.54 -11.04 -0.75
C LYS A 193 -0.53 -12.34 -1.55
N ARG A 194 -1.47 -12.50 -2.48
CA ARG A 194 -1.54 -13.68 -3.35
C ARG A 194 -0.29 -13.79 -4.20
N PHE A 195 0.22 -12.69 -4.74
CA PHE A 195 1.48 -12.69 -5.51
C PHE A 195 2.66 -13.17 -4.64
N PHE A 196 2.90 -12.58 -3.47
CA PHE A 196 3.99 -13.02 -2.59
C PHE A 196 3.77 -14.43 -2.03
N ALA A 197 2.53 -14.87 -1.84
CA ALA A 197 2.23 -16.25 -1.47
C ALA A 197 2.59 -17.23 -2.60
N ALA A 198 2.25 -16.90 -3.85
CA ALA A 198 2.61 -17.70 -5.01
C ALA A 198 4.14 -17.79 -5.17
N VAL A 199 4.85 -16.67 -4.99
CA VAL A 199 6.33 -16.68 -4.99
C VAL A 199 6.90 -17.53 -3.86
N ALA A 200 6.34 -17.46 -2.65
CA ALA A 200 6.77 -18.29 -1.53
C ALA A 200 6.51 -19.78 -1.74
N LEU A 201 5.40 -20.13 -2.42
CA LEU A 201 5.08 -21.52 -2.79
C LEU A 201 6.02 -22.01 -3.89
N HIS A 202 6.29 -21.19 -4.91
CA HIS A 202 7.21 -21.53 -6.00
C HIS A 202 8.64 -21.72 -5.48
N ALA A 203 9.10 -20.84 -4.59
CA ALA A 203 10.38 -21.00 -3.88
C ALA A 203 10.41 -22.24 -2.96
N GLY A 204 9.25 -22.74 -2.52
CA GLY A 204 9.10 -23.99 -1.79
C GLY A 204 8.98 -25.23 -2.66
N GLY A 205 9.13 -25.12 -3.99
CA GLY A 205 9.09 -26.23 -4.94
C GLY A 205 7.72 -26.46 -5.60
N SER A 206 6.72 -25.60 -5.37
CA SER A 206 5.46 -25.66 -6.10
C SER A 206 5.68 -25.39 -7.59
N ARG A 207 4.97 -26.14 -8.45
CA ARG A 207 5.02 -25.98 -9.91
C ARG A 207 3.90 -25.09 -10.48
N GLN A 208 3.08 -24.50 -9.61
CA GLN A 208 1.98 -23.64 -10.06
C GLN A 208 2.52 -22.36 -10.70
N PRO A 209 1.97 -21.93 -11.85
CA PRO A 209 2.42 -20.71 -12.52
C PRO A 209 2.11 -19.46 -11.68
N VAL A 210 3.04 -18.51 -11.66
CA VAL A 210 2.94 -17.26 -10.89
C VAL A 210 2.27 -16.14 -11.71
N THR A 211 2.34 -16.23 -13.06
CA THR A 211 1.82 -15.20 -13.98
C THR A 211 0.37 -14.79 -13.75
N PRO A 212 -0.62 -15.70 -13.54
CA PRO A 212 -2.02 -15.31 -13.33
C PRO A 212 -2.22 -14.44 -12.08
N VAL A 213 -1.41 -14.68 -11.05
CA VAL A 213 -1.50 -13.94 -9.78
C VAL A 213 -0.78 -12.59 -9.90
N ALA A 214 0.34 -12.56 -10.64
CA ALA A 214 1.05 -11.32 -10.94
C ALA A 214 0.27 -10.39 -11.87
N SER A 215 -0.49 -10.92 -12.83
CA SER A 215 -1.35 -10.13 -13.71
C SER A 215 -2.53 -9.52 -12.94
N ALA A 216 -3.16 -10.29 -12.06
CA ALA A 216 -4.20 -9.79 -11.16
C ALA A 216 -3.68 -8.65 -10.27
N ALA A 217 -2.51 -8.84 -9.62
CA ALA A 217 -1.86 -7.79 -8.85
C ALA A 217 -1.51 -6.57 -9.73
N GLY A 218 -1.01 -6.79 -10.94
CA GLY A 218 -0.71 -5.74 -11.91
C GLY A 218 -1.94 -4.93 -12.34
N GLY A 219 -3.11 -5.55 -12.46
CA GLY A 219 -4.38 -4.87 -12.73
C GLY A 219 -4.80 -3.95 -11.59
N TRP A 220 -4.74 -4.44 -10.35
CA TRP A 220 -5.01 -3.63 -9.16
C TRP A 220 -4.04 -2.46 -9.00
N LEU A 221 -2.76 -2.65 -9.32
CA LEU A 221 -1.77 -1.58 -9.28
C LEU A 221 -2.05 -0.50 -10.35
N ILE A 222 -2.60 -0.84 -11.52
CA ILE A 222 -3.07 0.17 -12.50
C ILE A 222 -4.21 0.99 -11.88
N PHE A 223 -5.20 0.30 -11.30
CA PHE A 223 -6.30 0.98 -10.63
C PHE A 223 -5.78 1.95 -9.55
N THR A 224 -4.83 1.51 -8.71
CA THR A 224 -4.19 2.37 -7.72
C THR A 224 -3.47 3.57 -8.35
N ILE A 225 -2.78 3.40 -9.50
CA ILE A 225 -2.15 4.52 -10.21
C ILE A 225 -3.20 5.55 -10.64
N VAL A 226 -4.33 5.11 -11.19
CA VAL A 226 -5.41 6.02 -11.62
C VAL A 226 -5.98 6.78 -10.42
N VAL A 227 -6.25 6.10 -9.32
CA VAL A 227 -6.75 6.73 -8.08
C VAL A 227 -5.75 7.74 -7.52
N LEU A 228 -4.45 7.39 -7.49
CA LEU A 228 -3.41 8.31 -7.05
C LEU A 228 -3.26 9.51 -8.00
N ALA A 229 -3.39 9.31 -9.31
CA ALA A 229 -3.33 10.40 -10.29
C ALA A 229 -4.52 11.36 -10.13
N LEU A 230 -5.73 10.84 -9.88
CA LEU A 230 -6.91 11.64 -9.54
C LEU A 230 -6.71 12.41 -8.23
N GLY A 231 -6.15 11.77 -7.21
CA GLY A 231 -5.80 12.42 -5.94
C GLY A 231 -4.75 13.52 -6.12
N LEU A 232 -3.75 13.31 -6.98
CA LEU A 232 -2.75 14.32 -7.33
C LEU A 232 -3.39 15.50 -8.09
N ALA A 233 -4.32 15.23 -9.00
CA ALA A 233 -5.08 16.28 -9.70
C ALA A 233 -5.95 17.08 -8.74
N ALA A 234 -6.61 16.41 -7.78
CA ALA A 234 -7.37 17.09 -6.72
C ALA A 234 -6.45 17.94 -5.84
N LEU A 235 -5.28 17.42 -5.43
CA LEU A 235 -4.28 18.20 -4.69
C LEU A 235 -3.81 19.42 -5.47
N ALA A 236 -3.56 19.29 -6.78
CA ALA A 236 -3.19 20.41 -7.63
C ALA A 236 -4.31 21.47 -7.68
N PHE A 237 -5.57 21.04 -7.81
CA PHE A 237 -6.73 21.92 -7.76
C PHE A 237 -6.85 22.64 -6.40
N PHE A 238 -6.74 21.92 -5.28
CA PHE A 238 -6.78 22.53 -3.95
C PHE A 238 -5.59 23.47 -3.70
N THR A 239 -4.40 23.13 -4.20
CA THR A 239 -3.23 24.01 -4.11
C THR A 239 -3.47 25.30 -4.89
N LEU A 240 -4.05 25.21 -6.08
CA LEU A 240 -4.43 26.38 -6.88
C LEU A 240 -5.50 27.21 -6.15
N LEU A 241 -6.50 26.56 -5.56
CA LEU A 241 -7.55 27.24 -4.78
C LEU A 241 -6.97 27.95 -3.54
N VAL A 242 -6.08 27.32 -2.79
CA VAL A 242 -5.41 27.93 -1.63
C VAL A 242 -4.54 29.10 -2.07
N ALA A 243 -3.83 28.96 -3.20
CA ALA A 243 -3.02 30.03 -3.77
C ALA A 243 -3.87 31.23 -4.22
N THR A 244 -4.99 31.00 -4.91
CA THR A 244 -5.90 32.08 -5.34
C THR A 244 -6.56 32.77 -4.16
N LEU A 245 -7.05 32.02 -3.17
CA LEU A 245 -7.61 32.56 -1.93
C LEU A 245 -6.57 33.36 -1.12
N GLY A 246 -5.31 32.92 -1.12
CA GLY A 246 -4.21 33.64 -0.46
C GLY A 246 -3.79 34.95 -1.16
N THR A 247 -4.13 35.11 -2.44
CA THR A 247 -3.86 36.33 -3.23
C THR A 247 -5.01 37.34 -3.26
N LEU A 248 -6.21 36.95 -2.80
CA LEU A 248 -7.33 37.88 -2.72
C LEU A 248 -6.98 38.99 -1.70
N PRO A 249 -7.12 40.28 -2.08
CA PRO A 249 -7.01 41.36 -1.12
C PRO A 249 -8.03 41.09 -0.03
N THR A 250 -7.54 41.09 1.20
CA THR A 250 -8.18 40.57 2.39
C THR A 250 -9.55 41.20 2.67
N MET A 251 -10.61 40.71 2.03
CA MET A 251 -11.99 41.02 2.44
C MET A 251 -12.26 40.52 3.86
N PHE A 252 -11.43 39.61 4.39
CA PHE A 252 -11.50 39.08 5.76
C PHE A 252 -10.57 39.75 6.78
N ALA A 253 -9.61 40.61 6.37
CA ALA A 253 -8.68 41.23 7.33
C ALA A 253 -9.18 42.56 7.91
N GLN A 254 -10.31 43.08 7.45
CA GLN A 254 -10.93 44.27 8.02
C GLN A 254 -12.12 43.95 8.94
N ASP A 255 -12.61 42.72 8.94
CA ASP A 255 -13.65 42.28 9.86
C ASP A 255 -13.01 41.81 11.17
N ALA A 256 -12.89 42.75 12.12
CA ALA A 256 -12.49 42.53 13.50
C ALA A 256 -13.40 41.53 14.27
N SER A 257 -14.49 41.05 13.64
CA SER A 257 -15.44 40.08 14.20
C SER A 257 -14.88 38.65 14.28
N PHE A 258 -13.85 38.30 13.52
CA PHE A 258 -13.25 36.95 13.54
C PHE A 258 -12.07 36.80 14.51
N GLY A 259 -11.52 37.89 15.05
CA GLY A 259 -10.46 37.84 16.08
C GLY A 259 -9.14 37.17 15.66
N VAL A 260 -8.94 36.86 14.37
CA VAL A 260 -7.71 36.21 13.87
C VAL A 260 -6.77 37.24 13.25
N ASP A 261 -5.54 37.31 13.76
CA ASP A 261 -4.47 38.16 13.23
C ASP A 261 -4.20 37.85 11.73
N PRO A 262 -4.27 38.84 10.82
CA PRO A 262 -3.99 38.68 9.40
C PRO A 262 -2.61 38.07 9.09
N ALA A 263 -1.61 38.30 9.94
CA ALA A 263 -0.28 37.68 9.81
C ALA A 263 -0.33 36.18 10.13
N ALA A 264 -1.05 35.80 11.19
CA ALA A 264 -1.30 34.40 11.53
C ALA A 264 -2.10 33.69 10.42
N PHE A 265 -3.10 34.35 9.83
CA PHE A 265 -3.88 33.82 8.71
C PHE A 265 -3.02 33.55 7.47
N LYS A 266 -2.18 34.52 7.04
CA LYS A 266 -1.25 34.32 5.92
C LYS A 266 -0.23 33.20 6.19
N SER A 267 0.27 33.10 7.42
CA SER A 267 1.21 32.04 7.81
C SER A 267 0.56 30.64 7.77
N ALA A 268 -0.71 30.52 8.19
CA ALA A 268 -1.46 29.27 8.13
C ALA A 268 -1.70 28.83 6.68
N PHE A 269 -2.08 29.75 5.78
CA PHE A 269 -2.23 29.45 4.35
C PHE A 269 -0.89 29.06 3.70
N GLY A 270 0.21 29.73 4.06
CA GLY A 270 1.56 29.35 3.63
C GLY A 270 1.95 27.94 4.12
N GLY A 271 1.65 27.61 5.38
CA GLY A 271 1.87 26.28 5.94
C GLY A 271 1.05 25.20 5.23
N VAL A 272 -0.23 25.47 4.95
CA VAL A 272 -1.09 24.57 4.17
C VAL A 272 -0.54 24.37 2.75
N ALA A 273 -0.07 25.43 2.09
CA ALA A 273 0.52 25.32 0.76
C ALA A 273 1.78 24.44 0.75
N VAL A 274 2.66 24.56 1.75
CA VAL A 274 3.83 23.69 1.92
C VAL A 274 3.43 22.24 2.15
N LEU A 275 2.43 22.00 3.01
CA LEU A 275 1.90 20.65 3.26
C LEU A 275 1.27 20.03 2.01
N LEU A 276 0.54 20.81 1.21
CA LEU A 276 -0.03 20.37 -0.06
C LEU A 276 1.05 20.01 -1.07
N LEU A 277 2.12 20.81 -1.16
CA LEU A 277 3.24 20.54 -2.06
C LEU A 277 4.02 19.28 -1.63
N LEU A 278 4.28 19.12 -0.33
CA LEU A 278 4.86 17.89 0.21
C LEU A 278 3.98 16.67 -0.09
N SER A 279 2.66 16.83 0.05
CA SER A 279 1.68 15.78 -0.27
C SER A 279 1.71 15.42 -1.76
N ALA A 280 1.78 16.41 -2.66
CA ALA A 280 1.88 16.19 -4.09
C ALA A 280 3.14 15.40 -4.47
N VAL A 281 4.29 15.75 -3.85
CA VAL A 281 5.55 15.01 -4.03
C VAL A 281 5.41 13.57 -3.56
N LEU A 282 4.78 13.33 -2.39
CA LEU A 282 4.53 11.99 -1.87
C LEU A 282 3.64 11.18 -2.82
N TYR A 283 2.57 11.77 -3.35
CA TYR A 283 1.70 11.13 -4.35
C TYR A 283 2.48 10.77 -5.62
N GLY A 284 3.36 11.65 -6.11
CA GLY A 284 4.25 11.36 -7.23
C GLY A 284 5.16 10.15 -6.96
N PHE A 285 5.77 10.07 -5.77
CA PHE A 285 6.56 8.92 -5.36
C PHE A 285 5.73 7.63 -5.31
N LEU A 286 4.51 7.69 -4.77
CA LEU A 286 3.60 6.55 -4.71
C LEU A 286 3.20 6.07 -6.11
N ILE A 287 2.89 6.97 -7.03
CA ILE A 287 2.59 6.64 -8.44
C ILE A 287 3.78 5.91 -9.07
N ALA A 288 4.99 6.46 -8.93
CA ALA A 288 6.21 5.87 -9.48
C ALA A 288 6.46 4.48 -8.89
N LEU A 289 6.31 4.33 -7.57
CA LEU A 289 6.51 3.07 -6.86
C LEU A 289 5.49 2.00 -7.29
N THR A 290 4.22 2.38 -7.46
CA THR A 290 3.16 1.48 -7.95
C THR A 290 3.41 1.06 -9.41
N ALA A 291 3.85 1.99 -10.26
CA ALA A 291 4.20 1.70 -11.65
C ALA A 291 5.40 0.74 -11.77
N TRP A 292 6.44 0.95 -10.97
CA TRP A 292 7.58 0.04 -10.93
C TRP A 292 7.21 -1.31 -10.33
N SER A 293 6.41 -1.33 -9.26
CA SER A 293 5.94 -2.57 -8.61
C SER A 293 5.15 -3.46 -9.55
N ARG A 294 4.30 -2.87 -10.40
CA ARG A 294 3.58 -3.59 -11.45
C ARG A 294 4.53 -4.30 -12.40
N GLY A 295 5.49 -3.55 -12.95
CA GLY A 295 6.45 -4.13 -13.88
C GLY A 295 7.39 -5.13 -13.22
N PHE A 296 7.73 -4.92 -11.95
CA PHE A 296 8.50 -5.87 -11.16
C PHE A 296 7.76 -7.21 -11.03
N ALA A 297 6.50 -7.18 -10.61
CA ALA A 297 5.69 -8.39 -10.42
C ALA A 297 5.54 -9.20 -11.72
N LEU A 298 5.24 -8.53 -12.84
CA LEU A 298 5.09 -9.18 -14.14
C LEU A 298 6.40 -9.80 -14.66
N ASN A 299 7.52 -9.07 -14.56
CA ASN A 299 8.81 -9.59 -15.02
C ASN A 299 9.32 -10.73 -14.11
N ALA A 300 9.12 -10.61 -12.80
CA ALA A 300 9.47 -11.67 -11.86
C ALA A 300 8.68 -12.95 -12.14
N ALA A 301 7.36 -12.84 -12.36
CA ALA A 301 6.53 -13.99 -12.68
C ALA A 301 6.92 -14.65 -14.01
N ALA A 302 7.20 -13.84 -15.05
CA ALA A 302 7.65 -14.37 -16.34
C ALA A 302 8.95 -15.16 -16.23
N LEU A 303 9.92 -14.68 -15.44
CA LEU A 303 11.18 -15.39 -15.22
C LEU A 303 11.03 -16.66 -14.39
N LEU A 304 10.20 -16.63 -13.35
CA LEU A 304 9.91 -17.80 -12.52
C LEU A 304 9.20 -18.91 -13.33
N ASP A 305 8.21 -18.53 -14.13
CA ASP A 305 7.47 -19.47 -14.98
C ASP A 305 8.35 -20.02 -16.13
N ALA A 306 9.26 -19.20 -16.67
CA ALA A 306 10.23 -19.66 -17.68
C ALA A 306 11.24 -20.67 -17.11
N ALA A 307 11.73 -20.46 -15.88
CA ALA A 307 12.65 -21.39 -15.22
C ALA A 307 12.01 -22.76 -14.99
N ARG A 308 10.70 -22.81 -14.71
CA ARG A 308 9.93 -24.06 -14.62
C ARG A 308 9.96 -24.84 -15.93
N LEU A 309 9.65 -24.18 -17.06
CA LEU A 309 9.60 -24.83 -18.37
C LEU A 309 10.98 -25.37 -18.80
N GLY A 310 12.07 -24.70 -18.38
CA GLY A 310 13.43 -25.20 -18.56
C GLY A 310 13.74 -26.47 -17.75
N GLY A 311 13.26 -26.53 -16.50
CA GLY A 311 13.41 -27.71 -15.64
C GLY A 311 12.59 -28.92 -16.10
N GLU A 312 11.38 -28.70 -16.63
CA GLU A 312 10.55 -29.77 -17.21
C GLU A 312 11.16 -30.35 -18.49
N ARG A 313 11.78 -29.53 -19.34
CA ARG A 313 12.53 -30.01 -20.53
C ARG A 313 13.79 -30.79 -20.15
N SER A 314 14.50 -30.38 -19.10
CA SER A 314 15.71 -31.08 -18.61
C SER A 314 15.40 -32.37 -17.85
N ALA A 315 14.18 -32.53 -17.31
CA ALA A 315 13.72 -33.78 -16.70
C ALA A 315 13.07 -34.75 -17.71
N ALA A 316 12.56 -34.24 -18.84
CA ALA A 316 12.06 -35.03 -19.95
C ALA A 316 13.18 -35.59 -20.85
N SER A 317 14.43 -35.13 -20.70
CA SER A 317 15.63 -35.79 -21.22
C SER A 317 16.12 -36.87 -20.26
N LEU A 318 15.29 -37.88 -20.03
CA LEU A 318 15.72 -39.19 -19.52
C LEU A 318 15.85 -40.14 -20.74
N PRO A 319 16.81 -41.08 -20.71
CA PRO A 319 17.42 -41.62 -21.90
C PRO A 319 16.41 -42.28 -22.84
N MET A 320 16.61 -42.02 -24.13
CA MET A 320 16.27 -42.93 -25.20
C MET A 320 16.49 -44.36 -24.71
N ASN A 321 15.41 -45.14 -24.67
CA ASN A 321 15.51 -46.58 -24.72
C ASN A 321 16.06 -46.92 -26.11
N GLU A 322 17.39 -46.85 -26.27
CA GLU A 322 18.13 -47.48 -27.37
C GLU A 322 17.96 -48.99 -27.21
N GLY A 323 16.80 -49.52 -27.60
CA GLY A 323 16.54 -50.91 -27.29
C GLY A 323 15.14 -51.42 -27.56
N THR A 324 14.36 -50.86 -28.48
CA THR A 324 13.28 -51.60 -29.16
C THR A 324 12.73 -50.76 -30.30
N ASN A 325 13.12 -51.10 -31.52
CA ASN A 325 12.45 -50.64 -32.74
C ASN A 325 11.06 -51.32 -32.83
N PRO A 326 9.93 -50.59 -32.85
CA PRO A 326 8.66 -51.15 -33.31
C PRO A 326 8.39 -50.84 -34.79
N TRP A 327 9.29 -50.16 -35.51
CA TRP A 327 9.12 -49.85 -36.94
C TRP A 327 9.19 -51.08 -37.87
N LYS A 328 9.38 -52.29 -37.32
CA LYS A 328 9.17 -53.55 -38.03
C LYS A 328 7.84 -54.17 -37.60
N THR A 329 6.77 -53.76 -38.27
CA THR A 329 5.78 -54.70 -38.84
C THR A 329 4.97 -53.99 -39.92
N SER A 330 5.43 -54.21 -41.15
CA SER A 330 4.64 -54.41 -42.37
C SER A 330 3.17 -53.93 -42.37
N ILE A 331 2.93 -52.96 -43.25
CA ILE A 331 1.68 -52.80 -43.98
C ILE A 331 1.31 -54.17 -44.61
N THR A 332 0.29 -54.83 -44.08
CA THR A 332 -0.48 -55.84 -44.81
C THR A 332 -1.84 -55.24 -45.13
N LEU A 333 -1.93 -54.70 -46.35
CA LEU A 333 -3.18 -54.54 -47.08
C LEU A 333 -3.81 -55.93 -47.25
N SER A 334 -4.88 -56.22 -46.51
CA SER A 334 -5.79 -57.32 -46.84
C SER A 334 -7.01 -56.74 -47.55
N LYS A 335 -6.93 -56.83 -48.87
CA LYS A 335 -8.04 -56.81 -49.81
C LYS A 335 -8.99 -57.98 -49.47
N SER A 336 -10.27 -57.71 -49.24
CA SER A 336 -11.32 -58.72 -49.43
C SER A 336 -12.56 -58.04 -49.99
N ASP A 337 -12.58 -57.93 -51.30
CA ASP A 337 -13.83 -57.92 -52.05
C ASP A 337 -14.47 -59.31 -51.96
N ASP A 338 -15.81 -59.30 -52.02
CA ASP A 338 -16.72 -60.36 -52.47
C ASP A 338 -17.33 -61.40 -51.49
N TRP A 339 -18.61 -61.12 -51.18
CA TRP A 339 -19.80 -61.87 -51.68
C TRP A 339 -20.39 -63.06 -50.87
N ASN A 340 -21.59 -62.84 -50.30
CA ASN A 340 -22.83 -63.65 -50.34
C ASN A 340 -23.74 -63.24 -49.16
N GLY A 341 -25.03 -62.91 -49.32
CA GLY A 341 -26.01 -63.52 -50.21
C GLY A 341 -26.77 -64.63 -49.46
N ARG A 342 -27.65 -64.26 -48.53
CA ARG A 342 -28.88 -64.96 -48.10
C ARG A 342 -29.70 -64.04 -47.20
#